data_AF-A0A2S1T264-F1
#
_entry.id   AF-A0A2S1T264-F1
#
_cell.length_a   1.000
_cell.length_b   1.000
_cell.length_c   1.000
_cell.angle_alpha   90.00
_cell.angle_beta   90.00
_cell.angle_gamma   90.00
#
_symmetry.space_group_name_H-M   'P 1'
#
loop_
_entity.id
_entity.type
_entity.pdbx_description
1 polymer ?
#
loop_
_entity_poly.entity_id
_entity_poly.type
_entity_poly.pdbx_seq_one_letter_code
_entity_poly.pdbx_strand_id
1 'polypeptide(L)'
;MTFDAPEPLFVWARVRAGELEAVSMIPVLGVSWGRMRPVSLRHAVRRAKVRLFNDGALCESCAGAYGDVPGPCADARRRCSPVRLTIWTGTCEYPLTDDLLTVYPSVSRLRLFARTLGNRTLFSTVEVGAAEWTGSTPEQRHAIMRDVVERLKRSALGEDTAGIRTFIMDGEREIPYPANWTGASADHRRYASPITA
;
A
#
# COMPACT_ATOMS: atom_id res chain seq x y z
N MET A 1 19.80 32.66 5.22
CA MET A 1 18.39 32.23 5.38
C MET A 1 18.33 31.28 6.55
N THR A 2 17.79 31.75 7.67
CA THR A 2 17.55 30.95 8.87
C THR A 2 16.32 30.08 8.63
N PHE A 3 16.48 28.77 8.80
CA PHE A 3 15.41 27.78 8.71
C PHE A 3 14.61 27.88 10.02
N ASP A 4 13.53 28.65 10.01
CA ASP A 4 12.58 28.72 11.11
C ASP A 4 11.92 27.35 11.31
N ALA A 5 11.68 26.99 12.57
CA ALA A 5 11.44 25.64 13.06
C ALA A 5 10.53 24.79 12.14
N PRO A 6 10.86 23.50 11.90
CA PRO A 6 10.04 22.66 11.04
C PRO A 6 8.64 22.60 11.64
N GLU A 7 7.63 23.02 10.85
CA GLU A 7 6.23 22.92 11.22
C GLU A 7 5.94 21.52 11.80
N PRO A 8 5.10 21.41 12.85
CA PRO A 8 4.77 20.11 13.42
C PRO A 8 4.16 19.23 12.32
N LEU A 9 4.78 18.07 12.10
CA LEU A 9 4.34 17.11 11.10
C LEU A 9 3.36 16.14 11.72
N PHE A 10 2.25 15.88 11.03
CA PHE A 10 1.24 14.94 11.47
C PHE A 10 1.03 13.86 10.43
N VAL A 11 0.89 12.61 10.87
CA VAL A 11 0.20 11.61 10.07
C VAL A 11 -1.29 11.89 10.20
N TRP A 12 -1.91 12.26 9.09
CA TRP A 12 -3.34 12.41 8.98
C TRP A 12 -3.92 11.22 8.21
N ALA A 13 -4.75 10.46 8.90
CA ALA A 13 -5.47 9.31 8.38
C ALA A 13 -6.95 9.66 8.23
N ARG A 14 -7.51 9.45 7.02
CA ARG A 14 -8.93 9.67 6.72
C ARG A 14 -9.56 8.37 6.20
N VAL A 15 -10.74 8.04 6.70
CA VAL A 15 -11.54 6.89 6.27
C VAL A 15 -12.93 7.41 5.91
N ARG A 16 -13.45 6.99 4.76
CA ARG A 16 -14.83 7.26 4.33
C ARG A 16 -15.53 5.97 3.96
N ALA A 17 -16.52 5.56 4.75
CA ALA A 17 -17.28 4.33 4.60
C ALA A 17 -18.78 4.61 4.51
N GLY A 18 -19.31 4.72 3.28
CA GLY A 18 -20.68 5.17 3.07
C GLY A 18 -20.87 6.59 3.60
N GLU A 19 -21.73 6.75 4.60
CA GLU A 19 -22.00 8.03 5.29
C GLU A 19 -21.02 8.31 6.45
N LEU A 20 -20.26 7.29 6.90
CA LEU A 20 -19.27 7.47 7.96
C LEU A 20 -18.01 8.15 7.40
N GLU A 21 -17.64 9.29 7.97
CA GLU A 21 -16.34 9.92 7.78
C GLU A 21 -15.62 10.01 9.12
N ALA A 22 -14.43 9.41 9.21
CA ALA A 22 -13.60 9.42 10.41
C ALA A 22 -12.19 9.90 10.07
N VAL A 23 -11.62 10.70 10.98
CA VAL A 23 -10.28 11.27 10.83
C VAL A 23 -9.47 11.06 12.10
N SER A 24 -8.18 10.78 11.92
CA SER A 24 -7.22 10.67 13.01
C SER A 24 -5.93 11.38 12.64
N MET A 25 -5.42 12.17 13.58
CA MET A 25 -4.21 12.97 13.38
C MET A 25 -3.23 12.70 14.52
N ILE A 26 -2.03 12.25 14.16
CA ILE A 26 -0.99 11.85 15.12
C ILE A 26 0.30 12.63 14.82
N PRO A 27 0.89 13.34 15.80
CA PRO A 27 2.15 14.02 15.59
C PRO A 27 3.29 13.03 15.30
N VAL A 28 4.15 13.37 14.35
CA VAL A 28 5.38 12.65 14.06
C VAL A 28 6.48 13.21 14.95
N LEU A 29 6.91 12.44 15.94
CA LEU A 29 7.88 12.90 16.93
C LEU A 29 9.28 13.06 16.33
N GLY A 30 9.87 14.24 16.56
CA GLY A 30 11.33 14.46 16.58
C GLY A 30 12.04 14.74 15.26
N VAL A 31 11.38 15.21 14.18
CA VAL A 31 12.02 15.27 12.86
C VAL A 31 11.49 16.36 11.91
N SER A 32 12.41 16.96 11.15
CA SER A 32 12.15 17.71 9.91
C SER A 32 12.01 16.75 8.71
N TRP A 33 11.35 17.20 7.65
CA TRP A 33 11.14 16.46 6.38
C TRP A 33 12.31 15.55 5.94
N GLY A 34 13.54 16.08 5.85
CA GLY A 34 14.70 15.32 5.35
C GLY A 34 15.37 14.35 6.33
N ARG A 35 14.90 14.25 7.58
CA ARG A 35 15.51 13.37 8.62
C ARG A 35 14.52 12.39 9.24
N MET A 36 13.32 12.30 8.66
CA MET A 36 12.25 11.47 9.21
C MET A 36 12.65 10.00 9.26
N ARG A 37 12.83 9.47 10.47
CA ARG A 37 13.17 8.05 10.65
C ARG A 37 11.94 7.19 10.30
N PRO A 38 12.10 6.08 9.56
CA PRO A 38 11.00 5.17 9.24
C PRO A 38 10.22 4.67 10.47
N VAL A 39 10.89 4.53 11.61
CA VAL A 39 10.29 4.10 12.88
C VAL A 39 9.26 5.12 13.40
N SER A 40 9.55 6.42 13.32
CA SER A 40 8.64 7.48 13.76
C SER A 40 7.36 7.50 12.92
N LEU A 41 7.50 7.35 11.60
CA LEU A 41 6.37 7.23 10.67
C LEU A 41 5.53 6.01 10.97
N ARG A 42 6.16 4.84 11.09
CA ARG A 42 5.46 3.59 11.40
C ARG A 42 4.65 3.70 12.69
N HIS A 43 5.24 4.29 13.72
CA HIS A 43 4.55 4.49 14.99
C HIS A 43 3.34 5.43 14.85
N ALA A 44 3.50 6.57 14.16
CA ALA A 44 2.41 7.52 13.94
C ALA A 44 1.27 6.92 13.09
N VAL A 45 1.58 6.22 12.00
CA VAL A 45 0.62 5.49 11.16
C VAL A 45 -0.15 4.46 11.99
N ARG A 46 0.55 3.63 12.77
CA ARG A 46 -0.09 2.61 13.61
C ARG A 46 -1.04 3.25 14.62
N ARG A 47 -0.62 4.31 15.31
CA ARG A 47 -1.49 5.01 16.26
C ARG A 47 -2.71 5.64 15.59
N ALA A 48 -2.54 6.17 14.38
CA ALA A 48 -3.64 6.79 13.65
C ALA A 48 -4.72 5.75 13.31
N LYS A 49 -4.28 4.59 12.80
CA LYS A 49 -5.12 3.42 12.51
C LYS A 49 -5.80 2.82 13.74
N VAL A 50 -5.10 2.68 14.86
CA VAL A 50 -5.68 2.19 16.12
C VAL A 50 -6.78 3.13 16.63
N ARG A 51 -6.63 4.45 16.51
CA ARG A 51 -7.71 5.39 16.85
C ARG A 51 -8.94 5.17 15.98
N LEU A 52 -8.75 5.08 14.66
CA LEU A 52 -9.85 4.80 13.72
C LEU A 52 -10.56 3.46 14.00
N PHE A 53 -9.83 2.45 14.49
CA PHE A 53 -10.42 1.21 14.98
C PHE A 53 -11.28 1.40 16.23
N ASN A 54 -10.76 2.12 17.23
CA ASN A 54 -11.51 2.42 18.45
C ASN A 54 -12.78 3.24 18.17
N ASP A 55 -12.75 4.06 17.12
CA ASP A 55 -13.90 4.83 16.63
C ASP A 55 -14.86 3.99 15.75
N GLY A 56 -14.57 2.70 15.54
CA GLY A 56 -15.39 1.78 14.75
C GLY A 56 -15.27 1.93 13.23
N ALA A 57 -14.35 2.77 12.74
CA ALA A 57 -14.16 3.04 11.31
C ALA A 57 -13.31 1.97 10.59
N LEU A 58 -12.53 1.19 11.34
CA LEU A 58 -11.70 0.09 10.82
C LEU A 58 -11.97 -1.20 11.58
N CYS A 59 -11.74 -2.35 10.92
CA CYS A 59 -11.59 -3.61 11.64
C CYS A 59 -10.18 -3.73 12.23
N GLU A 60 -10.04 -4.70 13.14
CA GLU A 60 -8.79 -5.00 13.83
C GLU A 60 -7.62 -5.28 12.86
N SER A 61 -7.89 -6.05 11.79
CA SER A 61 -6.89 -6.39 10.77
C SER A 61 -6.40 -5.15 10.00
N CYS A 62 -7.33 -4.30 9.53
CA CYS A 62 -6.96 -3.07 8.82
C CYS A 62 -6.27 -2.05 9.71
N ALA A 63 -6.51 -2.12 11.03
CA ALA A 63 -5.86 -1.26 11.99
C ALA A 63 -4.46 -1.73 12.39
N GLY A 64 -4.12 -3.02 12.16
CA GLY A 64 -2.85 -3.60 12.60
C GLY A 64 -2.66 -3.49 14.12
N ALA A 65 -3.75 -3.56 14.88
CA ALA A 65 -3.76 -3.25 16.31
C ALA A 65 -2.93 -4.26 17.13
N TYR A 66 -3.03 -5.56 16.81
CA TYR A 66 -2.47 -6.65 17.62
C TYR A 66 -1.39 -7.51 16.93
N GLY A 67 -0.91 -7.11 15.76
CA GLY A 67 0.15 -7.82 15.04
C GLY A 67 0.17 -7.47 13.57
N ASP A 68 1.28 -7.78 12.90
CA ASP A 68 1.41 -7.68 11.44
C ASP A 68 0.50 -8.74 10.81
N VAL A 69 -0.76 -8.38 10.55
CA VAL A 69 -1.67 -9.22 9.74
C VAL A 69 -1.93 -8.51 8.41
N PRO A 70 -1.06 -8.73 7.41
CA PRO A 70 -1.27 -8.22 6.07
C PRO A 70 -2.07 -9.23 5.23
N GLY A 71 -3.27 -8.84 4.84
CA GLY A 71 -4.12 -9.55 3.90
C GLY A 71 -5.32 -8.69 3.48
N PRO A 72 -6.13 -9.09 2.48
CA PRO A 72 -7.44 -8.48 2.27
C PRO A 72 -8.19 -8.51 3.60
N CYS A 73 -9.10 -7.55 3.81
CA CYS A 73 -9.88 -7.53 5.05
C CYS A 73 -10.56 -8.90 5.23
N ALA A 74 -10.11 -9.70 6.20
CA ALA A 74 -10.60 -11.07 6.42
C ALA A 74 -12.08 -11.07 6.82
N ASP A 75 -12.57 -9.93 7.31
CA ASP A 75 -13.97 -9.71 7.58
C ASP A 75 -14.69 -9.22 6.30
N ALA A 76 -15.10 -10.17 5.45
CA ALA A 76 -15.92 -9.89 4.28
C ALA A 76 -17.25 -9.19 4.62
N ARG A 77 -17.70 -9.23 5.88
CA ARG A 77 -18.94 -8.56 6.34
C ARG A 77 -18.71 -7.08 6.62
N ARG A 78 -17.48 -6.67 6.93
CA ARG A 78 -17.08 -5.27 7.06
C ARG A 78 -16.07 -4.94 5.97
N ARG A 79 -16.56 -4.53 4.78
CA ARG A 79 -15.71 -3.88 3.78
C ARG A 79 -15.06 -2.65 4.40
N CYS A 80 -13.86 -2.82 4.95
CA CYS A 80 -13.13 -1.73 5.55
C CYS A 80 -12.81 -0.73 4.45
N SER A 81 -13.22 0.51 4.68
CA SER A 81 -12.94 1.56 3.72
C SER A 81 -11.45 1.90 3.73
N PRO A 82 -10.89 2.31 2.58
CA PRO A 82 -9.46 2.53 2.48
C PRO A 82 -9.06 3.68 3.40
N VAL A 83 -7.99 3.47 4.16
CA VAL A 83 -7.38 4.53 4.97
C VAL A 83 -6.48 5.35 4.07
N ARG A 84 -6.89 6.57 3.74
CA ARG A 84 -6.01 7.53 3.09
C ARG A 84 -5.03 8.08 4.13
N LEU A 85 -3.76 7.74 3.98
CA LEU A 85 -2.67 8.23 4.83
C LEU A 85 -1.96 9.39 4.14
N THR A 86 -1.77 10.48 4.87
CA THR A 86 -1.02 11.65 4.41
C THR A 86 -0.11 12.19 5.51
N ILE A 87 0.99 12.83 5.13
CA ILE A 87 1.69 13.78 5.98
C ILE A 87 1.04 15.14 5.82
N TRP A 88 0.58 15.71 6.92
CA TRP A 88 0.05 17.06 6.99
C TRP A 88 1.06 17.96 7.73
N THR A 89 1.39 19.10 7.13
CA THR A 89 2.32 20.09 7.71
C THR A 89 1.63 21.24 8.43
N GLY A 90 0.29 21.28 8.42
CA GLY A 90 -0.47 22.48 8.78
C GLY A 90 -1.11 23.13 7.56
N THR A 91 -0.39 23.15 6.42
CA THR A 91 -0.81 23.84 5.19
C THR A 91 -0.99 22.90 4.01
N CYS A 92 -0.19 21.82 3.94
CA CYS A 92 -0.15 20.93 2.79
C CYS A 92 -0.38 19.46 3.21
N GLU A 93 -1.05 18.69 2.33
CA GLU A 93 -1.18 17.23 2.44
C GLU A 93 -0.25 16.55 1.42
N TYR A 94 0.53 15.57 1.89
CA TYR A 94 1.41 14.74 1.07
C TYR A 94 1.04 13.27 1.21
N PRO A 95 0.75 12.53 0.13
CA PRO A 95 0.46 11.11 0.19
C PRO A 95 1.56 10.32 0.91
N LEU A 96 1.17 9.48 1.87
CA LEU A 96 2.04 8.55 2.57
C LEU A 96 1.62 7.13 2.23
N THR A 97 2.47 6.38 1.55
CA THR A 97 2.20 4.97 1.25
C THR A 97 2.34 4.13 2.52
N ASP A 98 1.33 3.33 2.84
CA ASP A 98 1.34 2.44 4.00
C ASP A 98 2.43 1.36 3.92
N ASP A 99 2.63 0.84 2.71
CA ASP A 99 3.55 -0.26 2.39
C ASP A 99 5.01 0.17 2.31
N LEU A 100 5.27 1.32 1.69
CA LEU A 100 6.64 1.83 1.53
C LEU A 100 7.05 2.76 2.67
N LEU A 101 6.09 3.22 3.48
CA LEU A 101 6.25 4.33 4.44
C LEU A 101 6.99 5.52 3.82
N THR A 102 6.75 5.76 2.53
CA THR A 102 7.38 6.81 1.74
C THR A 102 6.39 7.93 1.48
N VAL A 103 6.87 9.16 1.65
CA VAL A 103 6.09 10.37 1.45
C VAL A 103 6.36 10.89 0.05
N TYR A 104 5.30 11.14 -0.70
CA TYR A 104 5.38 11.58 -2.08
C TYR A 104 4.83 13.00 -2.24
N PRO A 105 5.39 13.81 -3.16
CA PRO A 105 4.68 14.97 -3.70
C PRO A 105 3.31 14.55 -4.24
N SER A 106 2.29 15.40 -4.11
CA SER A 106 0.90 15.04 -4.44
C SER A 106 0.66 14.69 -5.92
N VAL A 107 1.54 15.16 -6.81
CA VAL A 107 1.51 14.87 -8.26
C VAL A 107 2.33 13.64 -8.66
N SER A 108 2.95 12.95 -7.69
CA SER A 108 3.83 11.81 -7.97
C SER A 108 3.05 10.63 -8.55
N ARG A 109 3.70 9.89 -9.43
CA ARG A 109 3.18 8.66 -10.02
C ARG A 109 4.05 7.47 -9.59
N LEU A 110 3.40 6.41 -9.13
CA LEU A 110 4.02 5.14 -8.81
C LEU A 110 3.96 4.24 -10.03
N ARG A 111 5.07 3.57 -10.35
CA ARG A 111 5.13 2.68 -11.49
C ARG A 111 5.09 1.23 -11.03
N LEU A 112 4.01 0.54 -11.37
CA LEU A 112 3.79 -0.88 -11.10
C LEU A 112 4.38 -1.70 -12.24
N PHE A 113 5.02 -2.82 -11.91
CA PHE A 113 5.64 -3.71 -12.87
C PHE A 113 5.26 -5.16 -12.65
N ALA A 114 5.11 -5.88 -13.75
CA ALA A 114 5.22 -7.33 -13.83
C ALA A 114 6.34 -7.69 -14.81
N ARG A 115 7.21 -8.62 -14.45
CA ARG A 115 8.31 -9.10 -15.30
C ARG A 115 8.44 -10.62 -15.19
N THR A 116 8.79 -11.31 -16.26
CA THR A 116 9.13 -12.74 -16.17
C THR A 116 10.53 -12.92 -15.55
N LEU A 117 10.75 -14.03 -14.85
CA LEU A 117 12.08 -14.37 -14.30
C LEU A 117 13.04 -14.87 -15.38
N GLY A 118 12.53 -15.62 -16.36
CA GLY A 118 13.31 -16.21 -17.44
C GLY A 118 13.73 -15.23 -18.54
N ASN A 119 12.92 -14.19 -18.81
CA ASN A 119 13.18 -13.23 -19.89
C ASN A 119 13.03 -11.78 -19.41
N ARG A 120 14.14 -11.10 -19.13
CA ARG A 120 14.14 -9.74 -18.56
C ARG A 120 13.60 -8.66 -19.50
N THR A 121 13.49 -8.92 -20.81
CA THR A 121 12.93 -7.97 -21.77
C THR A 121 11.41 -8.02 -21.82
N LEU A 122 10.78 -9.09 -21.32
CA LEU A 122 9.33 -9.20 -21.19
C LEU A 122 8.86 -8.61 -19.86
N PHE A 123 8.27 -7.43 -19.95
CA PHE A 123 7.63 -6.77 -18.82
C PHE A 123 6.35 -6.05 -19.24
N SER A 124 5.52 -5.78 -18.24
CA SER A 124 4.34 -4.93 -18.35
C SER A 124 4.37 -3.92 -17.23
N THR A 125 3.86 -2.72 -17.49
CA THR A 125 3.87 -1.65 -16.51
C THR A 125 2.62 -0.77 -16.59
N VAL A 126 2.23 -0.21 -15.45
CA VAL A 126 1.16 0.79 -15.31
C VAL A 126 1.61 1.85 -14.31
N GLU A 127 1.28 3.11 -14.58
CA GLU A 127 1.50 4.22 -13.65
C GLU A 127 0.21 4.63 -12.96
N VAL A 128 0.24 4.67 -11.62
CA VAL A 128 -0.88 5.08 -10.76
C VAL A 128 -0.48 6.32 -9.97
N GLY A 129 -1.38 7.28 -9.77
CA GLY A 129 -1.07 8.45 -8.92
C GLY A 129 -0.82 8.03 -7.47
N ALA A 130 0.14 8.66 -6.76
CA ALA A 130 0.41 8.33 -5.35
C ALA A 130 -0.82 8.59 -4.45
N ALA A 131 -1.58 9.66 -4.73
CA ALA A 131 -2.83 9.95 -4.02
C ALA A 131 -3.92 8.89 -4.30
N GLU A 132 -4.01 8.41 -5.54
CA GLU A 132 -4.93 7.34 -5.94
C GLU A 132 -4.56 6.03 -5.26
N TRP A 133 -3.27 5.67 -5.29
CA TRP A 133 -2.76 4.46 -4.65
C TRP A 133 -3.04 4.45 -3.16
N THR A 134 -2.69 5.53 -2.45
CA THR A 134 -2.93 5.65 -1.00
C THR A 134 -4.41 5.66 -0.64
N GLY A 135 -5.28 6.18 -1.51
CA GLY A 135 -6.73 6.14 -1.35
C GLY A 135 -7.42 4.84 -1.79
N SER A 136 -6.69 3.90 -2.40
CA SER A 136 -7.25 2.64 -2.90
C SER A 136 -7.31 1.56 -1.81
N THR A 137 -8.32 0.69 -1.86
CA THR A 137 -8.38 -0.51 -1.01
C THR A 137 -7.33 -1.54 -1.42
N PRO A 138 -6.96 -2.49 -0.53
CA PRO A 138 -6.09 -3.61 -0.91
C PRO A 138 -6.59 -4.36 -2.15
N GLU A 139 -7.91 -4.58 -2.26
CA GLU A 139 -8.53 -5.29 -3.37
C GLU A 139 -8.40 -4.51 -4.68
N GLN A 140 -8.60 -3.18 -4.66
CA GLN A 140 -8.40 -2.32 -5.81
C GLN A 140 -6.94 -2.33 -6.28
N ARG A 141 -5.99 -2.21 -5.36
CA ARG A 141 -4.55 -2.30 -5.68
C ARG A 141 -4.19 -3.65 -6.30
N HIS A 142 -4.76 -4.73 -5.78
CA HIS A 142 -4.56 -6.07 -6.33
C HIS A 142 -5.18 -6.25 -7.71
N ALA A 143 -6.37 -5.70 -7.94
CA ALA A 143 -7.00 -5.70 -9.27
C ALA A 143 -6.10 -4.99 -10.30
N ILE A 144 -5.54 -3.82 -9.94
CA ILE A 144 -4.60 -3.10 -10.81
C ILE A 144 -3.36 -3.98 -11.09
N MET A 145 -2.74 -4.58 -10.07
CA MET A 145 -1.57 -5.42 -10.30
C MET A 145 -1.88 -6.66 -11.15
N ARG A 146 -3.05 -7.28 -10.95
CA ARG A 146 -3.51 -8.40 -11.77
C ARG A 146 -3.64 -7.98 -13.23
N ASP A 147 -4.17 -6.80 -13.50
CA ASP A 147 -4.25 -6.27 -14.87
C ASP A 147 -2.86 -6.07 -15.49
N VAL A 148 -1.86 -5.64 -14.71
CA VAL A 148 -0.47 -5.53 -15.17
C VAL A 148 0.07 -6.91 -15.57
N VAL A 149 -0.18 -7.94 -14.75
CA VAL A 149 0.22 -9.32 -15.01
C VAL A 149 -0.49 -9.88 -16.25
N GLU A 150 -1.79 -9.66 -16.41
CA GLU A 150 -2.55 -10.15 -17.57
C GLU A 150 -2.14 -9.44 -18.86
N ARG A 151 -1.73 -8.17 -18.81
CA ARG A 151 -1.10 -7.48 -19.96
C ARG A 151 0.22 -8.12 -20.36
N LEU A 152 1.05 -8.53 -19.39
CA LEU A 152 2.30 -9.25 -19.65
C LEU A 152 2.00 -10.59 -20.35
N LYS A 153 1.08 -11.38 -19.79
CA LYS A 153 0.71 -12.69 -20.36
C LYS A 153 0.18 -12.60 -21.78
N ARG A 154 -0.65 -11.60 -22.08
CA ARG A 154 -1.14 -11.35 -23.45
C ARG A 154 -0.03 -10.98 -24.43
N SER A 155 1.04 -10.35 -23.94
CA SER A 155 2.17 -9.93 -24.76
C SER A 155 3.18 -11.07 -24.99
N ALA A 156 3.22 -12.05 -24.09
CA ALA A 156 4.15 -13.17 -24.10
C ALA A 156 3.67 -14.36 -24.97
N LEU A 157 3.03 -14.11 -26.13
CA LEU A 157 2.40 -15.13 -26.98
C LEU A 157 3.35 -16.31 -27.28
N GLY A 158 3.14 -17.44 -26.59
CA GLY A 158 3.93 -18.67 -26.76
C GLY A 158 5.23 -18.74 -25.94
N GLU A 159 5.55 -17.72 -25.16
CA GLU A 159 6.69 -17.73 -24.22
C GLU A 159 6.27 -18.25 -22.84
N ASP A 160 7.22 -18.89 -22.16
CA ASP A 160 7.01 -19.38 -20.80
C ASP A 160 6.80 -18.21 -19.83
N THR A 161 5.60 -18.16 -19.26
CA THR A 161 5.23 -17.17 -18.23
C THR A 161 5.39 -17.73 -16.82
N ALA A 162 6.06 -18.88 -16.64
CA ALA A 162 6.42 -19.39 -15.34
C ALA A 162 7.32 -18.38 -14.60
N GLY A 163 6.95 -18.06 -13.36
CA GLY A 163 7.71 -17.15 -12.51
C GLY A 163 7.58 -15.68 -12.92
N ILE A 164 6.36 -15.14 -12.93
CA ILE A 164 6.15 -13.69 -12.99
C ILE A 164 6.44 -13.10 -11.60
N ARG A 165 7.29 -12.08 -11.56
CA ARG A 165 7.49 -11.24 -10.38
C ARG A 165 6.79 -9.90 -10.56
N THR A 166 6.17 -9.40 -9.49
CA THR A 166 5.54 -8.09 -9.44
C THR A 166 6.28 -7.18 -8.47
N PHE A 167 6.42 -5.90 -8.81
CA PHE A 167 7.13 -4.93 -7.98
C PHE A 167 6.68 -3.49 -8.29
N ILE A 168 6.90 -2.61 -7.34
CA ILE A 168 6.77 -1.17 -7.50
C ILE A 168 8.18 -0.62 -7.73
N MET A 169 8.35 0.23 -8.74
CA MET A 169 9.58 1.00 -8.93
C MET A 169 9.46 2.34 -8.21
N ASP A 170 10.35 2.57 -7.26
CA ASP A 170 10.49 3.82 -6.54
C ASP A 170 11.89 4.39 -6.83
N GLY A 171 11.97 5.30 -7.82
CA GLY A 171 13.24 5.69 -8.40
C GLY A 171 13.96 4.49 -9.05
N GLU A 172 15.15 4.17 -8.56
CA GLU A 172 15.94 3.00 -9.00
C GLU A 172 15.66 1.74 -8.17
N ARG A 173 14.86 1.85 -7.10
CA ARG A 173 14.61 0.75 -6.17
C ARG A 173 13.45 -0.11 -6.65
N GLU A 174 13.72 -1.40 -6.83
CA GLU A 174 12.68 -2.44 -6.95
C GLU A 174 12.15 -2.79 -5.57
N ILE A 175 10.87 -2.51 -5.31
CA ILE A 175 10.20 -2.94 -4.09
C ILE A 175 9.24 -4.06 -4.47
N PRO A 176 9.52 -5.32 -4.06
CA PRO A 176 8.66 -6.43 -4.39
C PRO A 176 7.22 -6.11 -4.03
N TYR A 177 6.33 -6.36 -4.97
CA TYR A 177 4.91 -6.45 -4.71
C TYR A 177 4.71 -7.97 -4.60
N PRO A 178 4.82 -8.57 -3.40
CA PRO A 178 4.24 -8.04 -2.17
C PRO A 178 5.23 -8.19 -0.99
N ALA A 179 6.12 -7.20 -0.80
CA ALA A 179 7.28 -7.27 0.10
C ALA A 179 6.96 -7.53 1.58
N ASN A 180 5.71 -7.30 2.00
CA ASN A 180 5.23 -7.49 3.38
C ASN A 180 4.10 -8.54 3.48
N TRP A 181 3.93 -9.42 2.48
CA TRP A 181 2.66 -10.11 2.21
C TRP A 181 2.80 -11.64 2.02
N THR A 182 3.80 -12.25 2.68
CA THR A 182 4.03 -13.70 2.69
C THR A 182 2.85 -14.55 3.19
N GLY A 183 1.73 -13.97 3.60
CA GLY A 183 0.53 -14.69 4.07
C GLY A 183 -0.71 -14.63 3.17
N ALA A 184 -0.75 -13.82 2.11
CA ALA A 184 -2.00 -13.57 1.36
C ALA A 184 -2.08 -14.28 0.00
N SER A 185 -1.05 -15.04 -0.39
CA SER A 185 -1.16 -16.05 -1.46
C SER A 185 -1.64 -17.39 -0.87
N ALA A 186 -2.86 -17.40 -0.34
CA ALA A 186 -3.62 -18.64 -0.17
C ALA A 186 -4.16 -19.18 -1.51
N ASP A 187 -3.54 -18.82 -2.63
CA ASP A 187 -3.67 -19.51 -3.93
C ASP A 187 -2.88 -20.83 -3.99
N HIS A 188 -2.34 -21.30 -2.86
CA HIS A 188 -1.80 -22.65 -2.71
C HIS A 188 -2.84 -23.80 -2.80
N ARG A 189 -4.10 -23.53 -3.17
CA ARG A 189 -5.14 -24.57 -3.37
C ARG A 189 -5.36 -25.01 -4.83
N ARG A 190 -4.40 -24.82 -5.74
CA ARG A 190 -4.50 -25.39 -7.11
C ARG A 190 -3.34 -26.31 -7.51
N TYR A 191 -2.63 -26.88 -6.54
CA TYR A 191 -1.93 -28.15 -6.71
C TYR A 191 -2.51 -29.18 -5.73
N ALA A 192 -3.77 -29.55 -5.94
CA ALA A 192 -4.25 -30.86 -5.57
C ALA A 192 -4.65 -31.54 -6.88
N SER A 193 -3.77 -32.41 -7.37
CA SER A 193 -4.13 -33.39 -8.39
C SER A 193 -5.39 -34.16 -7.95
N PRO A 194 -6.22 -34.63 -8.89
CA PRO A 194 -7.43 -35.33 -8.57
C PRO A 194 -7.06 -36.68 -7.94
N ILE A 195 -7.51 -36.92 -6.71
CA ILE A 195 -7.67 -38.30 -6.25
C ILE A 195 -8.95 -38.78 -6.93
N THR A 196 -8.77 -39.48 -8.05
CA THR A 196 -9.79 -40.35 -8.65
C THR A 196 -10.18 -41.44 -7.65
N ALA A 197 -11.51 -41.63 -7.55
CA ALA A 197 -12.29 -42.81 -7.13
C ALA A 197 -11.68 -43.80 -6.14
#